data_AF-A0A917K4V2-F1
#
_entry.id   AF-A0A917K4V2-F1
#
_cell.length_a   1.000
_cell.length_b   1.000
_cell.length_c   1.000
_cell.angle_alpha   90.00
_cell.angle_beta   90.00
_cell.angle_gamma   90.00
#
_symmetry.space_group_name_H-M   'P 1'
#
loop_
_entity.id
_entity.type
_entity.pdbx_description
1 polymer ?
#
loop_
_entity_poly.entity_id
_entity_poly.type
_entity_poly.pdbx_seq_one_letter_code
_entity_poly.pdbx_strand_id
1 'polypeptide(L)' 'MIEVVQDEQTGFFRVVTLRGETLGIARTRPAADDLAELMLEAWEEALSAAAARARLKHGAAIIEPR' A
#
# COMPACT_ATOMS: atom_id res chain seq x y z
N MET A 1 -4.09 6.47 1.06
CA MET A 1 -4.07 6.89 2.47
C MET A 1 -4.75 5.80 3.27
N ILE A 2 -4.12 5.39 4.37
CA ILE A 2 -4.50 4.25 5.20
C ILE A 2 -4.80 4.79 6.60
N GLU A 3 -5.78 4.21 7.28
CA GLU A 3 -6.18 4.61 8.63
C GLU A 3 -6.21 3.39 9.57
N VAL A 4 -5.93 3.60 10.85
CA VAL A 4 -6.05 2.58 11.89
C VAL A 4 -7.28 2.85 12.74
N VAL A 5 -8.26 1.94 12.67
CA VAL A 5 -9.56 2.06 13.33
C VAL A 5 -9.73 0.92 14.33
N GLN A 6 -10.16 1.24 15.55
CA GLN A 6 -10.50 0.23 16.53
C GLN A 6 -11.88 -0.38 16.23
N ASP A 7 -11.97 -1.70 16.27
CA ASP A 7 -13.22 -2.43 16.23
C ASP A 7 -13.76 -2.60 17.66
N GLU A 8 -14.87 -1.93 17.98
CA GLU A 8 -15.43 -1.92 19.34
C GLU A 8 -16.02 -3.28 19.76
N GLN A 9 -16.36 -4.15 18.81
CA GLN A 9 -16.93 -5.47 19.13
C GLN A 9 -15.85 -6.47 19.53
N THR A 10 -14.69 -6.41 18.87
CA THR A 10 -13.60 -7.38 19.05
C THR A 10 -12.43 -6.84 19.87
N GLY A 11 -12.32 -5.51 20.01
CA GLY A 11 -11.19 -4.84 20.62
C GLY A 11 -9.92 -4.83 19.75
N PHE A 12 -9.97 -5.37 18.54
CA PHE A 12 -8.85 -5.37 17.60
C PHE A 12 -8.75 -4.05 16.84
N PHE A 13 -7.60 -3.84 16.20
CA PHE A 13 -7.31 -2.68 15.38
C PHE A 13 -7.24 -3.11 13.92
N ARG A 14 -8.03 -2.45 13.07
CA ARG A 14 -8.09 -2.69 11.63
C ARG A 14 -7.33 -1.59 10.91
N VAL A 15 -6.50 -1.99 9.96
CA VAL A 15 -5.85 -1.10 9.01
C VAL A 15 -6.76 -1.02 7.78
N VAL A 16 -7.32 0.15 7.48
CA VAL A 16 -8.34 0.33 6.44
C VAL A 16 -7.94 1.36 5.40
N THR A 17 -8.41 1.18 4.17
CA THR A 17 -8.30 2.19 3.12
C THR A 17 -9.30 3.32 3.34
N LEU A 18 -9.13 4.45 2.62
CA LEU A 18 -10.14 5.51 2.56
C LEU A 18 -11.53 5.05 2.06
N ARG A 19 -11.59 3.88 1.41
CA ARG A 19 -12.85 3.28 0.94
C ARG A 19 -13.47 2.34 1.97
N GLY A 20 -12.84 2.19 3.15
CA GLY A 20 -13.27 1.30 4.21
C GLY A 20 -12.86 -0.17 4.03
N GLU A 21 -12.02 -0.48 3.05
CA GLU A 21 -11.54 -1.85 2.83
C GLU A 21 -10.49 -2.21 3.88
N THR A 22 -10.63 -3.37 4.53
CA THR A 22 -9.65 -3.84 5.52
C THR A 22 -8.46 -4.47 4.82
N LEU A 23 -7.27 -3.93 5.06
CA LEU A 23 -5.99 -4.44 4.57
C LEU A 23 -5.32 -5.36 5.58
N GLY A 24 -5.58 -5.16 6.88
CA GLY A 24 -4.96 -5.93 7.95
C GLY A 24 -5.65 -5.75 9.29
N ILE A 25 -5.38 -6.68 10.21
CA ILE A 25 -5.94 -6.68 11.57
C ILE A 25 -4.80 -6.99 12.54
N ALA A 26 -4.69 -6.19 13.61
CA ALA A 26 -3.75 -6.42 14.70
C ALA A 26 -4.44 -6.33 16.06
N ARG A 27 -3.83 -6.97 17.07
CA ARG A 27 -4.40 -7.04 18.42
C ARG A 27 -4.18 -5.77 19.24
N THR A 28 -3.13 -5.00 18.93
CA THR A 28 -2.76 -3.79 19.66
C THR A 28 -2.62 -2.63 18.68
N ARG A 29 -2.79 -1.40 19.21
CA ARG A 29 -2.65 -0.18 18.41
C ARG A 29 -1.24 -0.05 17.79
N PRO A 30 -0.13 -0.21 18.55
CA PRO A 30 1.21 -0.12 17.97
C PRO A 30 1.44 -1.12 16.84
N ALA A 31 0.98 -2.37 16.98
CA ALA A 31 1.15 -3.36 15.92
C ALA A 31 0.32 -3.05 14.66
N ALA A 32 -0.81 -2.36 14.80
CA ALA A 32 -1.59 -1.88 13.65
C ALA A 32 -0.92 -0.67 12.98
N ASP A 33 -0.31 0.22 13.77
CA ASP A 33 0.44 1.36 13.25
C ASP A 33 1.70 0.87 12.49
N ASP A 34 2.47 -0.07 13.06
CA ASP A 34 3.61 -0.72 12.39
C ASP A 34 3.18 -1.40 11.08
N LEU A 35 2.05 -2.11 11.10
CA LEU A 35 1.50 -2.75 9.91
C LEU A 35 1.08 -1.73 8.85
N ALA A 36 0.51 -0.59 9.25
CA ALA A 36 0.12 0.48 8.33
C ALA A 36 1.34 1.12 7.66
N GLU A 37 2.43 1.33 8.40
CA GLU A 37 3.71 1.84 7.88
C GLU A 37 4.31 0.89 6.84
N LEU A 38 4.44 -0.40 7.19
CA LEU A 38 4.94 -1.43 6.27
C LEU A 38 4.11 -1.54 4.98
N MET A 39 2.79 -1.41 5.09
CA MET A 39 1.90 -1.42 3.93
C MET A 39 2.11 -0.18 3.04
N LEU A 40 2.38 0.98 3.64
CA LEU A 40 2.64 2.22 2.91
C LEU A 40 3.97 2.12 2.14
N GLU A 41 5.03 1.64 2.79
CA GLU A 41 6.34 1.42 2.17
C GLU A 41 6.23 0.43 1.00
N ALA A 42 5.57 -0.71 1.21
CA ALA A 42 5.37 -1.72 0.17
C ALA A 42 4.58 -1.17 -1.02
N TRP A 43 3.61 -0.28 -0.77
CA TRP A 43 2.85 0.38 -1.83
C TRP A 43 3.70 1.35 -2.66
N GLU A 44 4.54 2.15 -2.00
CA GLU A 44 5.46 3.07 -2.68
C GLU A 44 6.48 2.32 -3.54
N GLU A 45 7.03 1.23 -3.01
CA GLU A 45 7.94 0.35 -3.77
C GLU A 45 7.24 -0.26 -4.99
N ALA A 46 6.02 -0.76 -4.82
CA ALA A 46 5.23 -1.33 -5.92
C ALA A 46 4.94 -0.30 -7.02
N LEU A 47 4.62 0.95 -6.65
CA LEU A 47 4.42 2.05 -7.61
C LEU A 47 5.71 2.40 -8.35
N SER A 48 6.83 2.47 -7.64
CA SER A 48 8.16 2.72 -8.24
C SER A 48 8.52 1.63 -9.25
N ALA A 49 8.35 0.35 -8.87
CA ALA A 49 8.58 -0.78 -9.76
C ALA A 49 7.64 -0.78 -10.97
N ALA A 50 6.37 -0.43 -10.79
CA ALA A 50 5.41 -0.30 -11.88
C ALA A 50 5.79 0.83 -12.85
N ALA A 51 6.22 1.99 -12.33
CA ALA A 51 6.69 3.11 -13.14
C ALA A 51 7.96 2.77 -13.92
N ALA A 52 8.92 2.07 -13.31
CA ALA A 52 10.11 1.58 -13.98
C ALA A 52 9.78 0.61 -15.13
N ARG A 53 8.86 -0.34 -14.89
CA ARG A 53 8.36 -1.28 -15.93
C ARG A 53 7.64 -0.56 -17.06
N ALA A 54 6.80 0.43 -16.75
CA ALA A 54 6.13 1.25 -17.75
C ALA A 54 7.15 2.04 -18.60
N ARG A 55 8.16 2.64 -17.96
CA ARG A 55 9.24 3.35 -18.66
C ARG A 55 10.06 2.43 -19.55
N LEU A 56 10.33 1.19 -19.16
CA LEU A 56 10.99 0.20 -20.01
C LEU A 56 10.12 -0.18 -21.22
N LYS A 57 8.82 -0.45 -20.98
CA LYS A 57 7.86 -0.81 -22.03
C LYS A 57 7.64 0.31 -23.05
N HIS A 58 7.57 1.56 -22.58
CA HIS A 58 7.38 2.74 -23.44
C HIS A 58 8.69 3.30 -23.98
N GLY A 59 9.80 3.22 -23.23
CA GLY A 59 11.14 3.62 -23.69
C GLY A 59 11.68 2.72 -24.80
N ALA A 60 11.33 1.44 -24.80
CA ALA A 60 11.58 0.54 -25.94
C ALA A 60 10.80 0.93 -27.20
N ALA A 61 9.71 1.71 -27.09
CA ALA A 61 8.94 2.23 -28.22
C ALA A 61 9.43 3.61 -28.70
N ILE A 62 10.25 4.33 -27.92
CA ILE A 62 10.89 5.62 -28.30
C ILE A 62 12.37 5.38 -28.67
N ILE A 63 12.64 4.28 -29.37
CA ILE A 63 13.84 4.14 -30.18
C ILE A 63 13.30 4.07 -31.61
N GLU A 64 13.08 5.25 -32.21
CA GLU A 64 12.78 5.33 -33.64
C GLU A 64 13.92 4.66 -34.43
N PRO A 65 13.63 3.68 -35.30
CA PRO A 65 14.57 3.30 -36.33
C PRO A 65 14.39 4.24 -37.52
N ARG A 66 15.27 5.26 -37.58
CA ARG A 66 15.96 5.84 -38.76
C ARG A 66 16.17 7.34 -38.62
#